data_AF-A0AAV5ZGR4-F1
#
_entry.id   AF-A0AAV5ZGR4-F1
#
_cell.length_a   1.000
_cell.length_b   1.000
_cell.length_c   1.000
_cell.angle_alpha   90.00
_cell.angle_beta   90.00
_cell.angle_gamma   90.00
#
_symmetry.space_group_name_H-M   'P 1'
#
loop_
_entity.id
_entity.type
_entity.pdbx_description
1 polymer ?
#
loop_
_entity_poly.entity_id
_entity_poly.type
_entity_poly.pdbx_seq_one_letter_code
_entity_poly.pdbx_strand_id
1 'polypeptide(L)'
;YGKTFSVQLNPRLENIYFQSGPTCNPSVPSTCLFSERLLNVFVDVPFGSVNTDGCPGSPNMPNQPTAPPWHVQIQNHDTANGQPLPPGAVFASPTCLDRTGTTQFNGDGGLTDIFSLRQIITDADASYPPGLAVGAQYDISIDTPSGRQTIQTSLDTPEANPSTDFVVIPNPSTPLLKPAGFTLAQAKLGQAQTISWTQPAFEVRELFINPNVNTTTTGGGVFCSVQNNNDLDPSATQATFTLPTTCQGQAVLSASVCIFYTGVNGETSDACWFWQ
;
A
#
# COMPACT_ATOMS: atom_id res chain seq x y z
N TYR A 1 -2.85 18.32 21.53
CA TYR A 1 -3.34 18.90 20.27
C TYR A 1 -4.02 17.78 19.50
N GLY A 2 -5.35 17.64 19.65
CA GLY A 2 -6.10 16.64 18.91
C GLY A 2 -6.07 17.05 17.44
N LYS A 3 -5.33 16.32 16.60
CA LYS A 3 -5.39 16.54 15.16
C LYS A 3 -6.78 16.07 14.72
N THR A 4 -7.65 17.01 14.36
CA THR A 4 -9.01 16.70 13.95
C THR A 4 -9.03 15.90 12.65
N PHE A 5 -8.00 16.01 11.80
CA PHE A 5 -7.83 15.25 10.58
C PHE A 5 -6.32 14.99 10.34
N SER A 6 -5.96 13.87 9.73
CA SER A 6 -4.59 13.56 9.31
C SER A 6 -4.57 13.15 7.85
N VAL A 7 -3.53 13.54 7.12
CA VAL A 7 -3.31 13.19 5.71
C VAL A 7 -1.90 12.64 5.58
N GLN A 8 -1.75 11.54 4.86
CA GLN A 8 -0.47 10.97 4.47
C GLN A 8 -0.48 10.64 2.99
N LEU A 9 0.57 11.05 2.30
CA LEU A 9 0.89 10.68 0.92
C LEU A 9 2.16 9.85 0.93
N ASN A 10 2.11 8.64 0.37
CA ASN A 10 3.22 7.70 0.42
C ASN A 10 3.53 7.13 -0.98
N PRO A 11 4.56 7.64 -1.67
CA PRO A 11 5.12 7.03 -2.88
C PRO A 11 5.67 5.64 -2.56
N ARG A 12 5.36 4.63 -3.38
CA ARG A 12 5.76 3.25 -3.13
C ARG A 12 6.05 2.47 -4.40
N LEU A 13 7.14 1.69 -4.38
CA LEU A 13 7.45 0.68 -5.40
C LEU A 13 7.11 -0.72 -4.88
N GLU A 14 6.16 -1.39 -5.51
CA GLU A 14 5.62 -2.67 -5.03
C GLU A 14 5.83 -3.80 -6.05
N ASN A 15 6.29 -4.95 -5.53
CA ASN A 15 6.46 -6.19 -6.29
C ASN A 15 5.56 -7.30 -5.74
N ILE A 16 4.57 -7.71 -6.52
CA ILE A 16 3.57 -8.71 -6.11
C ILE A 16 3.85 -10.01 -6.85
N TYR A 17 4.05 -11.09 -6.10
CA TYR A 17 4.28 -12.44 -6.62
C TYR A 17 3.05 -13.33 -6.37
N PHE A 18 2.30 -13.67 -7.42
CA PHE A 18 1.07 -14.45 -7.32
C PHE A 18 0.70 -15.15 -8.64
N GLN A 19 -0.12 -16.21 -8.56
CA GLN A 19 -0.35 -17.12 -9.69
C GLN A 19 -1.24 -16.56 -10.82
N SER A 20 -2.06 -15.53 -10.58
CA SER A 20 -3.05 -15.04 -11.56
C SER A 20 -2.55 -13.90 -12.46
N GLY A 21 -1.24 -13.62 -12.48
CA GLY A 21 -0.64 -12.70 -13.45
C GLY A 21 -0.74 -13.23 -14.89
N PRO A 22 -0.98 -12.38 -15.90
CA PRO A 22 -1.17 -12.80 -17.30
C PRO A 22 0.05 -13.52 -17.93
N THR A 23 1.22 -13.41 -17.30
CA THR A 23 2.49 -14.02 -17.74
C THR A 23 2.97 -15.13 -16.81
N CYS A 24 2.21 -15.53 -15.80
CA CYS A 24 2.71 -16.42 -14.75
C CYS A 24 2.91 -17.87 -15.23
N ASN A 25 4.17 -18.33 -15.14
CA ASN A 25 4.56 -19.73 -15.22
C ASN A 25 4.98 -20.23 -13.83
N PRO A 26 4.22 -21.14 -13.20
CA PRO A 26 4.54 -21.67 -11.87
C PRO A 26 5.91 -22.34 -11.76
N SER A 27 6.44 -22.86 -12.87
CA SER A 27 7.78 -23.47 -12.95
C SER A 27 8.90 -22.43 -13.00
N VAL A 28 8.58 -21.16 -13.30
CA VAL A 28 9.52 -20.04 -13.36
C VAL A 28 8.92 -18.84 -12.60
N PRO A 29 9.03 -18.81 -11.26
CA PRO A 29 8.28 -17.86 -10.43
C PRO A 29 8.55 -16.38 -10.71
N SER A 30 9.68 -16.03 -11.35
CA SER A 30 9.94 -14.64 -11.79
C SER A 30 8.95 -14.12 -12.83
N THR A 31 8.27 -15.01 -13.54
CA THR A 31 7.23 -14.64 -14.51
C THR A 31 5.88 -14.35 -13.85
N CYS A 32 5.75 -14.69 -12.56
CA CYS A 32 4.58 -14.42 -11.71
C CYS A 32 4.74 -13.12 -10.91
N LEU A 33 5.74 -12.31 -11.25
CA LEU A 33 5.97 -11.00 -10.67
C LEU A 33 5.18 -9.94 -11.45
N PHE A 34 4.46 -9.12 -10.71
CA PHE A 34 3.89 -7.87 -11.18
C PHE A 34 4.53 -6.71 -10.42
N SER A 35 5.09 -5.75 -11.15
CA SER A 35 5.76 -4.57 -10.60
C SER A 35 4.89 -3.35 -10.82
N GLU A 36 4.59 -2.63 -9.75
CA GLU A 36 3.79 -1.42 -9.78
C GLU A 36 4.51 -0.28 -9.09
N ARG A 37 4.23 0.91 -9.62
CA ARG A 37 4.62 2.18 -9.06
C ARG A 37 3.36 2.89 -8.58
N LEU A 38 3.34 3.32 -7.33
CA LEU A 38 2.10 3.66 -6.63
C LEU A 38 2.22 4.96 -5.84
N LEU A 39 1.11 5.69 -5.75
CA LEU A 39 0.86 6.68 -4.71
C LEU A 39 -0.27 6.20 -3.82
N ASN A 40 0.05 5.92 -2.57
CA ASN A 40 -0.94 5.65 -1.55
C ASN A 40 -1.33 6.95 -0.84
N VAL A 41 -2.62 7.23 -0.82
CA VAL A 41 -3.21 8.38 -0.12
C VAL A 41 -3.99 7.84 1.07
N PHE A 42 -3.73 8.36 2.27
CA PHE A 42 -4.49 8.07 3.48
C PHE A 42 -5.00 9.36 4.10
N VAL A 43 -6.28 9.37 4.45
CA VAL A 43 -6.95 10.47 5.14
C VAL A 43 -7.71 9.90 6.33
N ASP A 44 -7.25 10.26 7.52
CA ASP A 44 -7.84 9.86 8.78
C ASP A 44 -8.78 10.96 9.26
N VAL A 45 -10.03 10.59 9.55
CA VAL A 45 -11.05 11.50 10.06
C VAL A 45 -11.73 10.93 11.31
N PRO A 46 -12.25 11.76 12.23
CA PRO A 46 -12.94 11.30 13.42
C PRO A 46 -14.17 10.51 13.01
N PHE A 47 -14.41 9.39 13.68
CA PHE A 47 -15.52 8.51 13.34
C PHE A 47 -16.86 9.26 13.26
N GLY A 48 -17.60 9.04 12.17
CA GLY A 48 -18.91 9.65 11.95
C GLY A 48 -18.91 11.16 11.64
N SER A 49 -17.74 11.76 11.43
CA SER A 49 -17.62 13.18 11.06
C SER A 49 -17.83 13.45 9.56
N VAL A 50 -17.75 12.41 8.73
CA VAL A 50 -17.86 12.45 7.27
C VAL A 50 -18.77 11.31 6.80
N ASN A 51 -19.54 11.54 5.75
CA ASN A 51 -20.34 10.47 5.15
C ASN A 51 -19.42 9.43 4.48
N THR A 52 -19.71 8.16 4.71
CA THR A 52 -18.91 7.00 4.31
C THR A 52 -19.40 6.34 3.03
N ASP A 53 -20.31 6.97 2.30
CA ASP A 53 -20.77 6.50 0.99
C ASP A 53 -19.58 6.31 0.04
N GLY A 54 -19.54 5.13 -0.59
CA GLY A 54 -18.44 4.75 -1.48
C GLY A 54 -18.36 5.60 -2.76
N CYS A 55 -17.16 5.72 -3.31
CA CYS A 55 -16.87 6.42 -4.54
C CYS A 55 -17.61 5.84 -5.75
N PRO A 56 -17.83 6.64 -6.82
CA PRO A 56 -18.41 6.17 -8.07
C PRO A 56 -17.69 4.92 -8.60
N GLY A 57 -18.45 3.83 -8.75
CA GLY A 57 -17.95 2.52 -9.21
C GLY A 57 -17.66 1.50 -8.10
N SER A 58 -17.69 1.90 -6.82
CA SER A 58 -17.49 0.99 -5.69
C SER A 58 -18.68 0.03 -5.50
N PRO A 59 -18.47 -1.25 -5.15
CA PRO A 59 -19.55 -2.23 -4.94
C PRO A 59 -20.50 -1.88 -3.78
N ASN A 60 -20.15 -0.92 -2.91
CA ASN A 60 -20.95 -0.46 -1.77
C ASN A 60 -21.62 0.92 -1.99
N MET A 61 -22.19 1.19 -3.17
CA MET A 61 -22.87 2.47 -3.45
C MET A 61 -24.38 2.41 -3.21
N PRO A 62 -24.93 3.38 -2.45
CA PRO A 62 -26.26 3.89 -2.81
C PRO A 62 -26.32 5.39 -3.16
N ASN A 63 -25.45 6.29 -2.66
CA ASN A 63 -25.78 7.74 -2.67
C ASN A 63 -24.67 8.78 -2.96
N GLN A 64 -23.44 8.41 -3.30
CA GLN A 64 -22.42 9.44 -3.62
C GLN A 64 -22.62 10.07 -5.02
N PRO A 65 -22.32 11.36 -5.23
CA PRO A 65 -22.42 12.01 -6.54
C PRO A 65 -21.51 11.36 -7.59
N THR A 66 -21.97 11.25 -8.85
CA THR A 66 -21.16 10.72 -9.97
C THR A 66 -20.06 11.66 -10.43
N ALA A 67 -20.07 12.91 -9.96
CA ALA A 67 -19.10 13.96 -10.26
C ALA A 67 -18.78 14.74 -8.97
N PRO A 68 -17.60 15.38 -8.87
CA PRO A 68 -17.25 16.17 -7.68
C PRO A 68 -18.26 17.31 -7.46
N PRO A 69 -18.47 17.75 -6.21
CA PRO A 69 -17.71 17.39 -5.01
C PRO A 69 -18.04 16.02 -4.40
N TRP A 70 -17.03 15.30 -3.94
CA TRP A 70 -17.18 14.09 -3.12
C TRP A 70 -16.84 14.36 -1.65
N HIS A 71 -17.27 13.45 -0.77
CA HIS A 71 -17.10 13.61 0.68
C HIS A 71 -15.65 13.72 1.11
N VAL A 72 -14.77 12.92 0.50
CA VAL A 72 -13.32 13.06 0.63
C VAL A 72 -12.73 12.98 -0.76
N GLN A 73 -11.90 13.95 -1.13
CA GLN A 73 -11.28 14.02 -2.44
C GLN A 73 -9.87 14.61 -2.39
N ILE A 74 -9.03 14.20 -3.34
CA ILE A 74 -7.67 14.72 -3.56
C ILE A 74 -7.58 15.43 -4.92
N GLN A 75 -6.79 16.49 -4.98
CA GLN A 75 -6.38 17.14 -6.23
C GLN A 75 -4.93 17.62 -6.13
N ASN A 76 -4.17 17.51 -7.22
CA ASN A 76 -2.78 17.96 -7.31
C ASN A 76 -2.71 19.33 -8.00
N HIS A 77 -1.88 20.21 -7.45
CA HIS A 77 -1.72 21.59 -7.89
C HIS A 77 -0.25 21.92 -8.23
N ASP A 78 -0.06 22.81 -9.20
CA ASP A 78 1.23 23.39 -9.52
C ASP A 78 1.71 24.28 -8.37
N THR A 79 2.83 23.89 -7.76
CA THR A 79 3.54 24.61 -6.72
C THR A 79 3.81 26.10 -7.02
N ALA A 80 3.95 26.48 -8.29
CA ALA A 80 4.35 27.84 -8.68
C ALA A 80 3.16 28.81 -8.77
N ASN A 81 1.94 28.33 -9.01
CA ASN A 81 0.78 29.20 -9.29
C ASN A 81 -0.54 28.73 -8.65
N GLY A 82 -0.55 27.60 -7.92
CA GLY A 82 -1.72 27.05 -7.23
C GLY A 82 -2.82 26.52 -8.16
N GLN A 83 -2.59 26.47 -9.48
CA GLN A 83 -3.56 25.96 -10.44
C GLN A 83 -3.50 24.43 -10.50
N PRO A 84 -4.62 23.75 -10.84
CA PRO A 84 -4.59 22.33 -11.15
C PRO A 84 -3.53 21.99 -12.19
N LEU A 85 -2.87 20.85 -12.02
CA LEU A 85 -1.91 20.37 -13.01
C LEU A 85 -2.59 20.10 -14.37
N PRO A 86 -1.83 20.13 -15.49
CA PRO A 86 -2.36 19.79 -16.79
C PRO A 86 -2.91 18.35 -16.84
N PRO A 87 -3.89 18.07 -17.73
CA PRO A 87 -4.41 16.72 -17.95
C PRO A 87 -3.28 15.72 -18.22
N GLY A 88 -3.33 14.56 -17.57
CA GLY A 88 -2.30 13.52 -17.63
C GLY A 88 -1.40 13.46 -16.38
N ALA A 89 -1.35 14.52 -15.57
CA ALA A 89 -0.70 14.46 -14.26
C ALA A 89 -1.54 13.66 -13.25
N VAL A 90 -0.86 12.99 -12.32
CA VAL A 90 -1.50 12.26 -11.22
C VAL A 90 -2.35 13.23 -10.38
N PHE A 91 -3.66 12.95 -10.31
CA PHE A 91 -4.68 13.76 -9.65
C PHE A 91 -4.82 15.21 -10.19
N ALA A 92 -4.60 15.43 -11.49
CA ALA A 92 -4.85 16.73 -12.13
C ALA A 92 -6.29 17.26 -11.93
N SER A 93 -7.26 16.36 -11.84
CA SER A 93 -8.66 16.65 -11.48
C SER A 93 -8.98 16.09 -10.09
N PRO A 94 -10.01 16.64 -9.41
CA PRO A 94 -10.51 16.04 -8.18
C PRO A 94 -10.73 14.54 -8.36
N THR A 95 -10.29 13.77 -7.37
CA THR A 95 -10.43 12.31 -7.34
C THR A 95 -11.00 11.89 -5.99
N CYS A 96 -12.04 11.05 -6.02
CA CYS A 96 -12.71 10.56 -4.81
C CYS A 96 -11.80 9.61 -4.01
N LEU A 97 -11.83 9.70 -2.68
CA LEU A 97 -11.19 8.75 -1.76
C LEU A 97 -12.27 7.89 -1.09
N ASP A 98 -12.11 6.57 -1.18
CA ASP A 98 -13.04 5.60 -0.61
C ASP A 98 -12.74 5.36 0.87
N ARG A 99 -13.78 5.14 1.69
CA ARG A 99 -13.57 4.65 3.06
C ARG A 99 -13.10 3.20 3.01
N THR A 100 -11.94 2.93 3.57
CA THR A 100 -11.33 1.59 3.59
C THR A 100 -11.39 0.92 4.96
N GLY A 101 -11.66 1.66 6.03
CA GLY A 101 -11.88 1.05 7.34
C GLY A 101 -12.17 2.03 8.46
N THR A 102 -12.29 1.48 9.66
CA THR A 102 -12.27 2.22 10.93
C THR A 102 -11.21 1.58 11.80
N THR A 103 -10.41 2.39 12.47
CA THR A 103 -9.41 1.94 13.43
C THR A 103 -9.58 2.67 14.77
N GLN A 104 -8.91 2.14 15.80
CA GLN A 104 -8.66 2.84 17.03
C GLN A 104 -7.14 2.91 17.21
N PHE A 105 -6.57 4.11 17.25
CA PHE A 105 -5.14 4.25 17.54
C PHE A 105 -4.89 4.04 19.03
N ASN A 106 -3.81 3.32 19.36
CA ASN A 106 -3.47 3.01 20.75
C ASN A 106 -3.24 4.29 21.56
N GLY A 107 -4.01 4.48 22.63
CA GLY A 107 -3.93 5.64 23.52
C GLY A 107 -5.00 6.72 23.25
N ASP A 108 -5.72 6.64 22.14
CA ASP A 108 -6.87 7.49 21.85
C ASP A 108 -8.19 6.80 22.25
N GLY A 109 -9.04 7.52 22.97
CA GLY A 109 -10.36 7.03 23.39
C GLY A 109 -11.41 7.01 22.27
N GLY A 110 -11.06 7.45 21.06
CA GLY A 110 -11.97 7.62 19.92
C GLY A 110 -11.67 6.67 18.76
N LEU A 111 -12.70 6.39 17.96
CA LEU A 111 -12.57 5.70 16.68
C LEU A 111 -12.23 6.70 15.56
N THR A 112 -11.52 6.22 14.55
CA THR A 112 -11.10 6.99 13.38
C THR A 112 -11.51 6.25 12.11
N ASP A 113 -12.21 6.94 11.21
CA ASP A 113 -12.48 6.44 9.86
C ASP A 113 -11.29 6.74 8.95
N ILE A 114 -10.90 5.75 8.14
CA ILE A 114 -9.78 5.85 7.19
C ILE A 114 -10.36 5.89 5.78
N PHE A 115 -10.01 6.93 5.04
CA PHE A 115 -10.24 7.03 3.61
C PHE A 115 -8.91 6.85 2.89
N SER A 116 -8.86 6.01 1.86
CA SER A 116 -7.62 5.78 1.14
C SER A 116 -7.80 5.44 -0.32
N LEU A 117 -6.80 5.78 -1.12
CA LEU A 117 -6.70 5.43 -2.52
C LEU A 117 -5.30 4.93 -2.83
N ARG A 118 -5.21 3.79 -3.53
CA ARG A 118 -3.98 3.27 -4.12
C ARG A 118 -4.01 3.57 -5.61
N GLN A 119 -3.24 4.56 -6.05
CA GLN A 119 -3.18 4.99 -7.44
C GLN A 119 -1.95 4.42 -8.13
N ILE A 120 -2.14 3.68 -9.23
CA ILE A 120 -1.04 3.26 -10.10
C ILE A 120 -0.54 4.46 -10.89
N ILE A 121 0.75 4.73 -10.80
CA ILE A 121 1.45 5.76 -11.56
C ILE A 121 2.18 5.04 -12.68
N THR A 122 1.49 4.77 -13.79
CA THR A 122 2.11 4.11 -14.93
C THR A 122 3.17 5.01 -15.57
N ASP A 123 4.30 4.45 -16.01
CA ASP A 123 5.37 5.13 -16.78
C ASP A 123 4.93 5.62 -18.17
N ALA A 124 3.65 5.46 -18.53
CA ALA A 124 3.11 5.74 -19.85
C ALA A 124 2.46 7.14 -19.93
N ASP A 125 3.22 8.20 -19.68
CA ASP A 125 3.08 9.42 -20.50
C ASP A 125 4.28 10.37 -20.31
N ALA A 126 5.09 10.49 -21.36
CA ALA A 126 6.39 11.17 -21.39
C ALA A 126 6.31 12.72 -21.37
N SER A 127 5.29 13.31 -20.76
CA SER A 127 4.97 14.74 -20.91
C SER A 127 5.05 15.58 -19.62
N TYR A 128 5.20 14.95 -18.45
CA TYR A 128 5.36 15.62 -17.16
C TYR A 128 6.20 14.69 -16.27
N PRO A 129 7.10 15.18 -15.41
CA PRO A 129 8.26 14.40 -15.00
C PRO A 129 7.83 13.02 -14.48
N PRO A 130 8.54 11.95 -14.88
CA PRO A 130 8.19 10.56 -14.60
C PRO A 130 8.43 10.21 -13.13
N GLY A 131 8.21 11.15 -12.21
CA GLY A 131 8.55 11.15 -10.79
C GLY A 131 7.49 11.92 -10.04
N LEU A 132 7.06 11.42 -8.89
CA LEU A 132 6.40 12.27 -7.91
C LEU A 132 7.45 13.25 -7.36
N ALA A 133 7.46 14.48 -7.86
CA ALA A 133 8.45 15.46 -7.47
C ALA A 133 8.28 15.82 -5.99
N VAL A 134 9.40 15.85 -5.25
CA VAL A 134 9.42 16.38 -3.89
C VAL A 134 8.88 17.82 -3.91
N GLY A 135 7.99 18.12 -2.97
CA GLY A 135 7.32 19.40 -2.85
C GLY A 135 6.03 19.53 -3.66
N ALA A 136 5.65 18.55 -4.49
CA ALA A 136 4.35 18.55 -5.17
C ALA A 136 3.21 18.72 -4.16
N GLN A 137 2.27 19.61 -4.47
CA GLN A 137 1.23 20.06 -3.54
C GLN A 137 -0.10 19.39 -3.85
N TYR A 138 -0.76 18.91 -2.81
CA TYR A 138 -2.05 18.24 -2.91
C TYR A 138 -3.04 18.90 -1.96
N ASP A 139 -4.22 19.20 -2.50
CA ASP A 139 -5.37 19.64 -1.72
C ASP A 139 -6.26 18.43 -1.43
N ILE A 140 -6.44 18.14 -0.14
CA ILE A 140 -7.43 17.20 0.35
C ILE A 140 -8.65 17.98 0.82
N SER A 141 -9.78 17.80 0.15
CA SER A 141 -11.05 18.40 0.58
C SER A 141 -11.91 17.36 1.28
N ILE A 142 -12.44 17.73 2.44
CA ILE A 142 -13.26 16.91 3.33
C ILE A 142 -14.59 17.64 3.58
N ASP A 143 -15.70 17.06 3.14
CA ASP A 143 -17.04 17.58 3.38
C ASP A 143 -17.63 16.99 4.65
N THR A 144 -17.74 17.83 5.68
CA THR A 144 -18.36 17.50 6.96
C THR A 144 -19.76 18.12 7.05
N PRO A 145 -20.62 17.67 7.98
CA PRO A 145 -21.89 18.36 8.28
C PRO A 145 -21.72 19.84 8.67
N SER A 146 -20.54 20.22 9.19
CA SER A 146 -20.20 21.60 9.53
C SER A 146 -19.67 22.45 8.37
N GLY A 147 -19.46 21.83 7.20
CA GLY A 147 -18.92 22.48 6.00
C GLY A 147 -17.68 21.79 5.44
N ARG A 148 -17.24 22.28 4.28
CA ARG A 148 -16.03 21.82 3.59
C ARG A 148 -14.77 22.34 4.28
N GLN A 149 -13.80 21.46 4.48
CA GLN A 149 -12.44 21.81 4.91
C GLN A 149 -11.45 21.34 3.85
N THR A 150 -10.42 22.15 3.59
CA THR A 150 -9.33 21.79 2.67
C THR A 150 -8.02 21.78 3.43
N ILE A 151 -7.30 20.66 3.36
CA ILE A 151 -5.99 20.45 3.94
C ILE A 151 -5.02 20.39 2.78
N GLN A 152 -4.07 21.34 2.75
CA GLN A 152 -2.96 21.30 1.81
C GLN A 152 -1.82 20.48 2.41
N THR A 153 -1.27 19.56 1.63
CA THR A 153 -0.11 18.75 2.00
C THR A 153 0.87 18.68 0.84
N SER A 154 2.09 18.25 1.11
CA SER A 154 3.12 18.05 0.10
C SER A 154 3.71 16.66 0.16
N LEU A 155 4.23 16.22 -0.98
CA LEU A 155 5.14 15.09 -1.01
C LEU A 155 6.50 15.52 -0.50
N ASP A 156 6.74 15.28 0.78
CA ASP A 156 7.99 15.67 1.43
C ASP A 156 9.15 14.71 1.09
N THR A 157 8.80 13.51 0.62
CA THR A 157 9.74 12.41 0.42
C THR A 157 9.83 12.07 -1.07
N PRO A 158 11.04 11.94 -1.64
CA PRO A 158 11.18 11.51 -3.02
C PRO A 158 10.66 10.09 -3.15
N GLU A 159 10.11 9.79 -4.32
CA GLU A 159 9.88 8.42 -4.71
C GLU A 159 11.22 7.70 -4.94
N ALA A 160 11.29 6.44 -4.51
CA ALA A 160 12.39 5.54 -4.83
C ALA A 160 12.60 5.46 -6.36
N ASN A 161 13.84 5.45 -6.85
CA ASN A 161 14.13 5.32 -8.28
C ASN A 161 13.62 3.96 -8.81
N PRO A 162 12.62 3.92 -9.72
CA PRO A 162 12.02 2.67 -10.17
C PRO A 162 12.99 1.73 -10.90
N SER A 163 14.15 2.24 -11.35
CA SER A 163 15.17 1.44 -12.03
C SER A 163 16.19 0.76 -11.10
N THR A 164 16.38 1.27 -9.88
CA THR A 164 17.44 0.82 -8.97
C THR A 164 16.98 0.53 -7.54
N ASP A 165 15.88 1.13 -7.13
CA ASP A 165 15.47 1.20 -5.72
C ASP A 165 14.28 0.28 -5.43
N PHE A 166 14.23 -0.86 -6.12
CA PHE A 166 13.20 -1.86 -5.94
C PHE A 166 13.72 -3.07 -5.16
N VAL A 167 12.94 -3.53 -4.17
CA VAL A 167 13.17 -4.81 -3.52
C VAL A 167 12.58 -5.93 -4.34
N VAL A 168 13.37 -6.98 -4.57
CA VAL A 168 12.95 -8.16 -5.33
C VAL A 168 13.13 -9.38 -4.47
N ILE A 169 12.20 -10.31 -4.54
CA ILE A 169 12.42 -11.69 -4.11
C ILE A 169 12.99 -12.43 -5.34
N PRO A 170 14.32 -12.62 -5.45
CA PRO A 170 14.95 -13.09 -6.68
C PRO A 170 14.53 -14.51 -7.09
N ASN A 171 14.59 -14.77 -8.40
CA ASN A 171 14.49 -16.12 -8.99
C ASN A 171 15.75 -16.95 -8.65
N PRO A 172 15.67 -18.28 -8.42
CA PRO A 172 16.63 -19.01 -7.62
C PRO A 172 17.72 -19.64 -8.48
N SER A 173 18.97 -19.43 -8.12
CA SER A 173 19.96 -20.50 -8.18
C SER A 173 20.01 -21.32 -6.86
N THR A 174 19.25 -20.92 -5.83
CA THR A 174 19.27 -21.54 -4.48
C THR A 174 17.84 -21.77 -3.93
N PRO A 175 17.29 -23.00 -4.02
CA PRO A 175 15.91 -23.33 -3.62
C PRO A 175 15.55 -23.16 -2.14
N LEU A 176 16.55 -23.02 -1.25
CA LEU A 176 16.35 -22.95 0.20
C LEU A 176 16.12 -21.53 0.73
N LEU A 177 16.27 -20.51 -0.10
CA LEU A 177 16.29 -19.12 0.33
C LEU A 177 15.01 -18.35 -0.03
N LYS A 178 14.01 -19.00 -0.64
CA LYS A 178 12.74 -18.35 -0.96
C LYS A 178 11.53 -19.22 -0.64
N PRO A 179 10.34 -18.61 -0.47
CA PRO A 179 9.12 -19.37 -0.28
C PRO A 179 8.77 -20.18 -1.54
N ALA A 180 8.16 -21.35 -1.33
CA ALA A 180 7.87 -22.29 -2.41
C ALA A 180 6.46 -22.07 -2.98
N GLY A 181 6.36 -22.01 -4.32
CA GLY A 181 5.10 -22.02 -5.07
C GLY A 181 4.08 -20.95 -4.64
N PHE A 182 2.83 -21.12 -5.07
CA PHE A 182 1.76 -20.13 -4.89
C PHE A 182 0.45 -20.74 -4.36
N THR A 183 0.46 -22.02 -4.01
CA THR A 183 -0.70 -22.70 -3.42
C THR A 183 -0.61 -22.70 -1.90
N LEU A 184 -1.76 -22.64 -1.21
CA LEU A 184 -1.78 -22.66 0.26
C LEU A 184 -1.06 -23.88 0.87
N ALA A 185 -1.12 -25.05 0.22
CA ALA A 185 -0.41 -26.24 0.69
C ALA A 185 1.13 -26.04 0.72
N GLN A 186 1.66 -25.22 -0.19
CA GLN A 186 3.08 -24.91 -0.26
C GLN A 186 3.51 -23.82 0.73
N ALA A 187 2.56 -23.09 1.32
CA ALA A 187 2.80 -22.10 2.36
C ALA A 187 3.25 -22.72 3.70
N LYS A 188 3.25 -24.06 3.84
CA LYS A 188 3.74 -24.80 5.03
C LYS A 188 3.34 -24.15 6.37
N LEU A 189 2.04 -23.93 6.55
CA LEU A 189 1.50 -23.27 7.74
C LEU A 189 1.99 -23.95 9.04
N GLY A 190 2.34 -23.14 10.04
CA GLY A 190 2.90 -23.59 11.31
C GLY A 190 4.38 -24.01 11.28
N GLN A 191 5.01 -24.02 10.10
CA GLN A 191 6.43 -24.35 9.95
C GLN A 191 7.27 -23.11 9.67
N ALA A 192 8.52 -23.13 10.15
CA ALA A 192 9.49 -22.10 9.84
C ALA A 192 9.90 -22.16 8.36
N GLN A 193 9.94 -21.00 7.71
CA GLN A 193 10.33 -20.83 6.30
C GLN A 193 11.30 -19.67 6.16
N THR A 194 12.15 -19.74 5.14
CA THR A 194 13.13 -18.68 4.83
C THR A 194 12.71 -17.91 3.59
N ILE A 195 12.87 -16.60 3.64
CA ILE A 195 12.74 -15.69 2.49
C ILE A 195 14.01 -14.84 2.39
N SER A 196 14.43 -14.57 1.16
CA SER A 196 15.57 -13.72 0.81
C SER A 196 15.17 -12.76 -0.30
N TRP A 197 15.81 -11.60 -0.33
CA TRP A 197 15.48 -10.51 -1.24
C TRP A 197 16.72 -9.67 -1.58
N THR A 198 16.62 -8.81 -2.59
CA THR A 198 17.62 -7.79 -2.90
C THR A 198 17.43 -6.56 -2.02
N GLN A 199 18.51 -5.93 -1.58
CA GLN A 199 18.41 -4.63 -0.91
C GLN A 199 18.17 -3.53 -1.96
N PRO A 200 17.30 -2.53 -1.69
CA PRO A 200 17.19 -1.34 -2.55
C PRO A 200 18.47 -0.50 -2.48
N ALA A 201 18.71 0.36 -3.48
CA ALA A 201 19.93 1.17 -3.53
C ALA A 201 19.89 2.44 -2.65
N PHE A 202 18.72 2.86 -2.15
CA PHE A 202 18.62 3.94 -1.17
C PHE A 202 19.09 3.52 0.22
N GLU A 203 19.50 4.49 1.04
CA GLU A 203 19.89 4.25 2.43
C GLU A 203 18.67 3.86 3.27
N VAL A 204 18.69 2.65 3.84
CA VAL A 204 17.58 2.07 4.58
C VAL A 204 17.58 2.54 6.04
N ARG A 205 16.43 3.05 6.50
CA ARG A 205 16.18 3.34 7.92
C ARG A 205 15.51 2.17 8.63
N GLU A 206 14.47 1.62 8.01
CA GLU A 206 13.62 0.58 8.59
C GLU A 206 13.41 -0.56 7.60
N LEU A 207 13.43 -1.77 8.14
CA LEU A 207 13.12 -2.99 7.43
C LEU A 207 12.30 -3.89 8.34
N PHE A 208 11.16 -4.36 7.84
CA PHE A 208 10.41 -5.40 8.53
C PHE A 208 9.76 -6.36 7.54
N ILE A 209 9.42 -7.55 8.03
CA ILE A 209 8.64 -8.53 7.27
C ILE A 209 7.27 -8.77 7.91
N ASN A 210 6.23 -8.96 7.11
CA ASN A 210 4.88 -9.22 7.63
C ASN A 210 4.33 -10.54 7.09
N PRO A 211 4.54 -11.67 7.81
CA PRO A 211 3.86 -12.92 7.53
C PRO A 211 2.42 -12.88 8.05
N ASN A 212 1.43 -13.02 7.17
CA ASN A 212 0.01 -13.02 7.55
C ASN A 212 -0.78 -14.14 6.88
N VAL A 213 -1.92 -14.47 7.49
CA VAL A 213 -2.93 -15.39 6.96
C VAL A 213 -4.30 -14.73 7.00
N ASN A 214 -5.13 -15.06 6.01
CA ASN A 214 -6.50 -14.55 5.89
C ASN A 214 -7.49 -15.71 5.86
N THR A 215 -8.71 -15.44 6.32
CA THR A 215 -9.84 -16.37 6.28
C THR A 215 -10.71 -16.18 5.03
N THR A 216 -10.27 -15.34 4.09
CA THR A 216 -10.88 -15.11 2.78
C THR A 216 -9.84 -15.30 1.67
N THR A 217 -10.27 -15.75 0.49
CA THR A 217 -9.38 -15.99 -0.66
C THR A 217 -8.95 -14.71 -1.38
N THR A 218 -9.76 -13.64 -1.30
CA THR A 218 -9.52 -12.36 -1.99
C THR A 218 -8.79 -11.31 -1.15
N GLY A 219 -8.42 -11.62 0.11
CA GLY A 219 -7.99 -10.61 1.08
C GLY A 219 -9.14 -9.69 1.50
N GLY A 220 -8.90 -8.81 2.49
CA GLY A 220 -9.88 -7.83 2.97
C GLY A 220 -10.84 -8.30 4.07
N GLY A 221 -10.59 -9.47 4.67
CA GLY A 221 -11.30 -9.98 5.85
C GLY A 221 -10.50 -9.85 7.14
N VAL A 222 -10.83 -10.68 8.14
CA VAL A 222 -10.01 -10.84 9.36
C VAL A 222 -8.68 -11.48 8.98
N PHE A 223 -7.58 -10.83 9.36
CA PHE A 223 -6.22 -11.37 9.17
C PHE A 223 -5.55 -11.64 10.52
N CYS A 224 -4.62 -12.59 10.51
CA CYS A 224 -3.78 -12.90 11.66
C CYS A 224 -2.32 -12.95 11.22
N SER A 225 -1.44 -12.37 12.02
CA SER A 225 0.01 -12.45 11.87
C SER A 225 0.66 -12.97 13.15
N VAL A 226 1.86 -13.51 13.04
CA VAL A 226 2.68 -13.78 14.22
C VAL A 226 3.54 -12.54 14.46
N GLN A 227 3.37 -11.87 15.60
CA GLN A 227 4.30 -10.83 16.05
C GLN A 227 5.55 -11.51 16.63
N ASN A 228 6.53 -11.79 15.78
CA ASN A 228 7.85 -12.26 16.22
C ASN A 228 8.91 -11.27 15.71
N ASN A 229 9.21 -10.20 16.45
CA ASN A 229 10.24 -9.19 16.13
C ASN A 229 10.48 -9.06 14.62
N ASN A 230 9.40 -8.69 13.93
CA ASN A 230 9.37 -8.64 12.48
C ASN A 230 10.27 -7.51 11.93
N ASP A 231 10.68 -6.60 12.81
CA ASP A 231 11.71 -5.60 12.57
C ASP A 231 13.07 -6.28 12.48
N LEU A 232 13.75 -6.09 11.35
CA LEU A 232 15.03 -6.68 11.05
C LEU A 232 16.12 -5.62 11.04
N ASP A 233 17.38 -6.06 11.10
CA ASP A 233 18.52 -5.19 10.78
C ASP A 233 18.31 -4.59 9.37
N PRO A 234 18.44 -3.26 9.17
CA PRO A 234 18.28 -2.59 7.87
C PRO A 234 19.11 -3.18 6.71
N SER A 235 20.21 -3.87 7.02
CA SER A 235 21.08 -4.54 6.04
C SER A 235 20.69 -6.00 5.75
N ALA A 236 19.69 -6.55 6.46
CA ALA A 236 19.27 -7.92 6.26
C ALA A 236 18.67 -8.12 4.86
N THR A 237 19.09 -9.19 4.20
CA THR A 237 18.58 -9.64 2.90
C THR A 237 17.94 -11.03 2.98
N GLN A 238 17.76 -11.53 4.20
CA GLN A 238 17.03 -12.76 4.48
C GLN A 238 16.39 -12.75 5.87
N ALA A 239 15.32 -13.52 6.04
CA ALA A 239 14.70 -13.78 7.33
C ALA A 239 14.01 -15.14 7.36
N THR A 240 13.85 -15.66 8.58
CA THR A 240 12.99 -16.83 8.85
C THR A 240 11.68 -16.35 9.46
N PHE A 241 10.55 -16.87 8.96
CA PHE A 241 9.21 -16.52 9.43
C PHE A 241 8.34 -17.77 9.60
N THR A 242 7.18 -17.61 10.24
CA THR A 242 6.18 -18.68 10.38
C THR A 242 4.80 -18.09 10.13
N LEU A 243 3.97 -18.83 9.41
CA LEU A 243 2.57 -18.49 9.17
C LEU A 243 1.67 -19.22 10.17
N PRO A 244 0.67 -18.58 10.78
CA PRO A 244 -0.29 -19.28 11.65
C PRO A 244 -1.04 -20.38 10.90
N THR A 245 -1.42 -21.46 11.60
CA THR A 245 -2.25 -22.54 11.03
C THR A 245 -3.74 -22.20 11.04
N THR A 246 -4.16 -21.23 11.86
CA THR A 246 -5.54 -20.75 12.00
C THR A 246 -5.56 -19.26 12.26
N CYS A 247 -6.66 -18.60 11.94
CA CYS A 247 -6.91 -17.22 12.32
C CYS A 247 -8.24 -17.11 13.09
N GLN A 248 -8.18 -16.70 14.36
CA GLN A 248 -9.36 -16.65 15.26
C GLN A 248 -10.17 -17.98 15.31
N GLY A 249 -9.48 -19.12 15.24
CA GLY A 249 -10.10 -20.44 15.22
C GLY A 249 -10.71 -20.85 13.86
N GLN A 250 -10.62 -20.00 12.84
CA GLN A 250 -11.02 -20.33 11.47
C GLN A 250 -9.84 -20.88 10.66
N ALA A 251 -10.17 -21.70 9.66
CA ALA A 251 -9.19 -22.20 8.70
C ALA A 251 -8.64 -21.06 7.84
N VAL A 252 -7.34 -21.13 7.55
CA VAL A 252 -6.67 -20.23 6.62
C VAL A 252 -7.11 -20.55 5.19
N LEU A 253 -7.47 -19.51 4.42
CA LEU A 253 -7.81 -19.65 3.00
C LEU A 253 -6.79 -18.99 2.08
N SER A 254 -5.98 -18.07 2.58
CA SER A 254 -4.83 -17.51 1.86
C SER A 254 -3.76 -17.05 2.85
N ALA A 255 -2.53 -16.95 2.39
CA ALA A 255 -1.39 -16.49 3.18
C ALA A 255 -0.52 -15.55 2.36
N SER A 256 0.22 -14.67 3.03
CA SER A 256 1.28 -13.91 2.39
C SER A 256 2.43 -13.61 3.33
N VAL A 257 3.57 -13.28 2.73
CA VAL A 257 4.69 -12.66 3.42
C VAL A 257 5.15 -11.48 2.59
N CYS A 258 5.26 -10.32 3.22
CA CYS A 258 5.73 -9.09 2.58
C CYS A 258 7.00 -8.58 3.25
N ILE A 259 7.95 -8.09 2.47
CA ILE A 259 9.12 -7.34 2.92
C ILE A 259 8.83 -5.87 2.70
N PHE A 260 9.08 -5.03 3.70
CA PHE A 260 8.90 -3.58 3.59
C PHE A 260 10.20 -2.87 3.94
N TYR A 261 10.66 -2.03 3.03
CA TYR A 261 11.76 -1.09 3.23
C TYR A 261 11.22 0.33 3.35
N THR A 262 11.76 1.08 4.31
CA THR A 262 11.63 2.54 4.38
C THR A 262 13.01 3.17 4.45
N GLY A 263 13.28 4.10 3.54
CA GLY A 263 14.52 4.85 3.45
C GLY A 263 14.60 6.00 4.45
N VAL A 264 15.81 6.53 4.63
CA VAL A 264 16.05 7.69 5.51
C VAL A 264 15.31 8.94 5.07
N ASN A 265 15.06 9.10 3.76
CA ASN A 265 14.31 10.23 3.20
C ASN A 265 12.85 9.87 2.90
N GLY A 266 12.35 8.75 3.43
CA GLY A 266 10.96 8.29 3.26
C GLY A 266 10.67 7.57 1.95
N GLU A 267 11.71 7.18 1.20
CA GLU A 267 11.58 6.25 0.08
C GLU A 267 10.93 4.95 0.59
N THR A 268 10.01 4.35 -0.17
CA THR A 268 9.46 3.04 0.22
C THR A 268 9.48 2.06 -0.95
N SER A 269 9.83 0.82 -0.62
CA SER A 269 9.73 -0.29 -1.55
C SER A 269 9.37 -1.57 -0.81
N ASP A 270 8.59 -2.42 -1.46
CA ASP A 270 8.15 -3.67 -0.87
C ASP A 270 8.03 -4.80 -1.89
N ALA A 271 8.03 -6.01 -1.37
CA ALA A 271 7.79 -7.21 -2.16
C ALA A 271 6.92 -8.18 -1.36
N CYS A 272 5.84 -8.65 -1.96
CA CYS A 272 4.88 -9.53 -1.33
C CYS A 272 4.73 -10.84 -2.10
N TRP A 273 4.83 -11.95 -1.37
CA TRP A 273 4.59 -13.30 -1.89
C TRP A 273 3.27 -13.85 -1.39
N PHE A 274 2.41 -14.33 -2.28
CA PHE A 274 1.07 -14.79 -1.95
C PHE A 274 0.87 -16.29 -2.19
N TRP A 275 0.09 -16.92 -1.32
CA TRP A 275 -0.44 -18.26 -1.47
C TRP A 275 -1.96 -18.26 -1.35
N GLN A 276 -2.63 -18.89 -2.30
CA GLN A 276 -4.10 -18.96 -2.39
C GLN A 276 -4.57 -20.39 -2.65
#